data_AF-A0A920TVY8-F1
#
_entry.id   AF-A0A920TVY8-F1
#
_cell.length_a   1.000
_cell.length_b   1.000
_cell.length_c   1.000
_cell.angle_alpha   90.00
_cell.angle_beta   90.00
_cell.angle_gamma   90.00
#
_symmetry.space_group_name_H-M   'P 1'
#
loop_
_entity.id
_entity.type
_entity.pdbx_description
1 polymer ?
#
loop_
_entity_poly.entity_id
_entity_poly.type
_entity_poly.pdbx_seq_one_letter_code
_entity_poly.pdbx_strand_id
1 'polypeptide(L)'
;MDEGYGFLRQVNSIGGSGDVYISQSQIRRFGLKTGDTVTGQVGPPKRGRKYFGLVRVETVNNLDPDQLNTRSQVQFEYLTPIFPEDMVVLETDSTNYRPVW
;
A
#
# COMPACT_ATOMS: atom_id res chain seq x y z
N MET A 1 8.53 14.98 -8.59
CA MET A 1 7.09 15.29 -8.48
C MET A 1 6.87 15.81 -7.07
N ASP A 2 6.95 17.13 -6.90
CA ASP A 2 7.10 17.82 -5.61
C ASP A 2 5.79 18.42 -5.06
N GLU A 3 4.64 18.11 -5.66
CA GLU A 3 3.36 18.75 -5.33
C GLU A 3 2.70 18.19 -4.05
N GLY A 4 3.36 17.25 -3.38
CA GLY A 4 2.99 16.76 -2.04
C GLY A 4 1.72 15.93 -1.97
N TYR A 5 0.96 15.77 -3.04
CA TYR A 5 -0.14 14.82 -3.15
C TYR A 5 0.34 13.50 -3.77
N GLY A 6 -0.49 12.47 -3.67
CA GLY A 6 -0.22 11.17 -4.26
C GLY A 6 -1.45 10.55 -4.91
N PHE A 7 -1.23 9.40 -5.56
CA PHE A 7 -2.29 8.55 -6.08
C PHE A 7 -2.07 7.11 -5.64
N LEU A 8 -3.11 6.46 -5.14
CA LEU A 8 -3.13 5.02 -4.90
C LEU A 8 -3.50 4.34 -6.21
N ARG A 9 -2.62 3.46 -6.69
CA ARG A 9 -2.86 2.63 -7.87
C ARG A 9 -3.45 1.30 -7.43
N GLN A 10 -4.48 0.83 -8.14
CA GLN A 10 -5.02 -0.50 -7.92
C GLN A 10 -4.04 -1.57 -8.43
N VAL A 11 -3.87 -2.64 -7.65
CA VAL A 11 -2.79 -3.64 -7.77
C VAL A 11 -2.74 -4.35 -9.15
N ASN A 12 -3.83 -4.31 -9.93
CA ASN A 12 -3.94 -4.99 -11.23
C ASN A 12 -4.34 -4.07 -12.40
N SER A 13 -4.24 -2.74 -12.27
CA SER A 13 -4.70 -1.83 -13.32
C SER A 13 -3.63 -1.62 -14.40
N ILE A 14 -3.66 -2.46 -15.44
CA ILE A 14 -2.86 -2.27 -16.67
C ILE A 14 -3.27 -0.99 -17.45
N GLY A 15 -4.34 -0.29 -17.03
CA GLY A 15 -4.89 0.87 -17.77
C GLY A 15 -5.25 2.12 -16.95
N GLY A 16 -4.78 2.26 -15.70
CA GLY A 16 -4.91 3.53 -14.94
C GLY A 16 -6.34 4.03 -14.67
N SER A 17 -7.37 3.19 -14.78
CA SER A 17 -8.79 3.61 -14.69
C SER A 17 -9.37 3.66 -13.27
N GLY A 18 -8.54 3.54 -12.22
CA GLY A 18 -9.00 3.43 -10.83
C GLY A 18 -8.17 4.22 -9.81
N ASP A 19 -7.32 5.14 -10.25
CA ASP A 19 -6.42 5.86 -9.36
C ASP A 19 -7.18 6.74 -8.36
N VAL A 20 -6.86 6.56 -7.07
CA VAL A 20 -7.48 7.29 -5.97
C VAL A 20 -6.54 8.39 -5.51
N TYR A 21 -7.02 9.62 -5.52
CA TYR A 21 -6.29 10.78 -5.00
C TYR A 21 -6.12 10.70 -3.49
N ILE A 22 -4.89 10.95 -3.03
CA ILE A 22 -4.57 11.13 -1.61
C ILE A 22 -3.93 12.51 -1.39
N SER A 23 -4.43 13.21 -0.37
CA SER A 23 -3.97 14.56 -0.05
C SER A 23 -2.63 14.56 0.71
N GLN A 24 -1.87 15.65 0.60
CA GLN A 24 -0.62 15.83 1.34
C GLN A 24 -0.80 15.68 2.86
N SER A 25 -1.93 16.17 3.40
CA SER A 25 -2.22 16.06 4.83
C SER A 25 -2.38 14.61 5.27
N GLN A 26 -3.01 13.76 4.46
CA GLN A 26 -3.16 12.33 4.75
C GLN A 26 -1.81 11.61 4.67
N ILE A 27 -1.01 11.91 3.64
CA ILE A 27 0.36 11.37 3.49
C ILE A 27 1.20 11.70 4.72
N ARG A 28 1.21 12.96 5.17
CA ARG A 28 1.97 13.39 6.34
C ARG A 28 1.44 12.80 7.65
N ARG A 29 0.12 12.68 7.80
CA ARG A 29 -0.51 12.16 9.02
C ARG A 29 -0.15 10.69 9.28
N PHE A 30 -0.15 9.86 8.25
CA PHE A 30 0.16 8.43 8.36
C PHE A 30 1.60 8.09 7.98
N GLY A 31 2.40 9.09 7.61
CA GLY A 31 3.80 8.90 7.24
C GLY A 31 4.02 8.08 5.98
N LEU A 32 3.05 8.13 5.05
CA LEU A 32 3.03 7.28 3.86
C LEU A 32 4.19 7.59 2.92
N LYS A 33 4.76 6.53 2.34
CA LYS A 33 5.80 6.59 1.32
C LYS A 33 5.33 5.87 0.05
N THR A 34 5.99 6.17 -1.06
CA THR A 34 5.74 5.45 -2.31
C THR A 34 6.07 3.96 -2.12
N GLY A 35 5.10 3.10 -2.42
CA GLY A 35 5.21 1.65 -2.21
C GLY A 35 4.31 1.14 -1.10
N ASP A 36 3.81 2.02 -0.21
CA ASP A 36 2.87 1.61 0.82
C ASP A 36 1.53 1.19 0.23
N THR A 37 1.02 0.06 0.69
CA THR A 37 -0.33 -0.43 0.35
C THR A 37 -1.33 0.17 1.33
N VAL A 38 -2.31 0.91 0.84
CA VAL A 38 -3.33 1.55 1.68
C VAL A 38 -4.70 1.00 1.31
N THR A 39 -5.47 0.60 2.31
CA THR A 39 -6.89 0.27 2.16
C THR A 39 -7.75 1.28 2.90
N GLY A 40 -8.95 1.52 2.38
CA GLY A 40 -9.90 2.39 3.05
C GLY A 40 -11.04 2.83 2.15
N GLN A 41 -11.89 3.68 2.71
CA GLN A 41 -13.10 4.13 2.05
C GLN A 41 -12.80 5.24 1.03
N VAL A 42 -13.27 5.04 -0.20
CA VAL A 42 -13.17 6.01 -1.29
C VAL A 42 -14.48 6.78 -1.46
N GLY A 43 -14.37 8.07 -1.77
CA GLY A 43 -15.50 8.96 -2.02
C GLY A 43 -15.51 9.48 -3.45
N PRO A 44 -16.68 9.86 -3.98
CA PRO A 44 -16.79 10.41 -5.32
C PRO A 44 -16.00 11.73 -5.45
N PRO A 45 -15.53 12.06 -6.67
CA PRO A 45 -14.87 13.34 -6.93
C PRO A 45 -15.75 14.51 -6.51
N LYS A 46 -15.17 15.47 -5.77
CA LYS A 46 -15.82 16.76 -5.50
C LYS A 46 -15.97 17.55 -6.80
N ARG A 47 -16.94 18.48 -6.86
CA ARG A 47 -17.16 19.37 -8.02
C ARG A 47 -15.83 19.98 -8.48
N GLY A 48 -15.47 19.74 -9.75
CA GLY A 48 -14.24 20.23 -10.37
C GLY A 48 -13.02 19.31 -10.26
N ARG A 49 -13.12 18.13 -9.61
CA ARG A 49 -12.03 17.13 -9.56
C ARG A 49 -12.35 15.93 -10.45
N LYS A 50 -11.33 15.37 -11.09
CA LYS A 50 -11.45 14.21 -11.99
C LYS A 50 -11.36 12.86 -11.26
N TYR A 51 -10.76 12.84 -10.05
CA TYR A 51 -10.38 11.61 -9.36
C TYR A 51 -11.20 11.37 -8.09
N PHE A 52 -11.43 10.10 -7.78
CA PHE A 52 -11.92 9.67 -6.46
C PHE A 52 -10.93 10.08 -5.38
N GLY A 53 -11.41 10.43 -4.20
CA GLY A 53 -10.57 10.80 -3.07
C GLY A 53 -10.65 9.78 -1.96
N LEU A 54 -9.53 9.50 -1.30
CA LEU A 54 -9.53 8.71 -0.08
C LEU A 54 -10.20 9.52 1.05
N VAL A 55 -11.29 8.98 1.62
CA VAL A 55 -12.04 9.62 2.70
C VAL A 55 -11.49 9.19 4.06
N ARG A 56 -11.29 7.88 4.24
CA ARG A 56 -10.82 7.28 5.48
C ARG A 56 -9.81 6.19 5.17
N VAL A 57 -8.71 6.18 5.93
CA VAL A 57 -7.72 5.09 5.93
C VAL A 57 -8.19 4.03 6.92
N GLU A 58 -8.21 2.77 6.49
CA GLU A 58 -8.53 1.61 7.32
C GLU A 58 -7.29 0.82 7.68
N THR A 59 -6.42 0.53 6.72
CA THR A 59 -5.12 -0.11 6.98
C THR A 59 -4.03 0.46 6.08
N VAL A 60 -2.78 0.37 6.55
CA VAL A 60 -1.58 0.60 5.74
C VAL A 60 -0.66 -0.60 5.91
N ASN A 61 -0.22 -1.22 4.81
CA ASN A 61 0.60 -2.42 4.79
C ASN A 61 0.01 -3.55 5.67
N ASN A 62 -1.32 -3.72 5.62
CA ASN A 62 -2.09 -4.67 6.43
C ASN A 62 -2.04 -4.43 7.96
N LEU A 63 -1.61 -3.25 8.40
CA LEU A 63 -1.59 -2.84 9.79
C LEU A 63 -2.61 -1.73 10.05
N ASP A 64 -3.14 -1.71 11.28
CA ASP A 64 -4.04 -0.66 11.73
C ASP A 64 -3.29 0.69 11.77
N PRO A 65 -3.83 1.77 11.20
CA PRO A 65 -3.20 3.08 11.17
C PRO A 65 -2.84 3.63 12.56
N ASP A 66 -3.55 3.22 13.62
CA ASP A 66 -3.23 3.65 14.99
C ASP A 66 -2.02 2.90 15.56
N GLN A 67 -1.70 1.72 15.03
CA GLN A 67 -0.49 0.95 15.38
C GLN A 67 0.73 1.38 14.56
N LEU A 68 0.53 2.14 13.47
CA LEU A 68 1.59 2.74 12.68
C LEU A 68 2.24 3.90 13.44
N ASN A 69 3.05 3.56 14.44
CA ASN A 69 4.11 4.47 14.81
C ASN A 69 5.09 4.51 13.63
N THR A 70 4.94 5.50 12.73
CA THR A 70 5.82 5.76 11.58
C THR A 70 7.31 5.81 11.98
N ARG A 71 7.60 6.03 13.26
CA ARG A 71 8.95 6.01 13.84
C ARG A 71 9.58 4.62 14.01
N SER A 72 8.78 3.55 14.04
CA SER A 72 9.28 2.18 14.27
C SER A 72 9.65 1.43 12.98
N GLN A 73 9.21 1.91 11.81
CA GLN A 73 9.64 1.31 10.54
C GLN A 73 10.99 1.88 10.14
N VAL A 74 12.04 1.09 10.40
CA VAL A 74 13.38 1.31 9.84
C VAL A 74 13.27 1.31 8.33
N GLN A 75 13.82 2.31 7.65
CA GLN A 75 13.78 2.33 6.19
C GLN A 75 14.59 1.16 5.64
N PHE A 76 14.16 0.61 4.52
CA PHE A 76 14.82 -0.54 3.89
C PHE A 76 16.33 -0.31 3.70
N GLU A 77 16.74 0.92 3.38
CA GLU A 77 18.14 1.30 3.17
C GLU A 77 19.02 1.21 4.43
N TYR A 78 18.40 1.18 5.62
CA TYR A 78 19.11 1.06 6.90
C TYR A 78 19.06 -0.37 7.48
N LEU A 79 18.43 -1.32 6.79
CA LEU A 79 18.45 -2.71 7.20
C LEU A 79 19.84 -3.31 6.97
N THR A 80 20.31 -4.12 7.93
CA THR A 80 21.59 -4.81 7.78
C THR A 80 21.40 -5.99 6.82
N PRO A 81 22.15 -6.06 5.71
CA PRO A 81 22.06 -7.19 4.81
C PRO A 81 22.66 -8.43 5.48
N ILE A 82 21.89 -9.53 5.49
CA ILE A 82 22.29 -10.82 6.06
C ILE A 82 22.08 -11.93 5.03
N PHE A 83 22.80 -13.05 5.18
CA PHE A 83 22.49 -14.27 4.43
C PHE A 83 21.18 -14.88 4.93
N PRO A 84 20.40 -15.55 4.06
CA PRO A 84 19.18 -16.22 4.49
C PRO A 84 19.51 -17.35 5.47
N GLU A 85 18.84 -17.34 6.62
CA GLU A 85 18.97 -18.40 7.65
C GLU A 85 17.99 -19.55 7.37
N ASP A 86 16.84 -19.23 6.78
CA ASP A 86 15.78 -20.18 6.47
C ASP A 86 15.73 -20.52 4.97
N MET A 87 15.61 -21.80 4.66
CA MET A 87 15.39 -22.28 3.29
C MET A 87 13.90 -22.34 2.99
N VAL A 88 13.46 -21.62 1.95
CA VAL A 88 12.11 -21.76 1.41
C VAL A 88 12.05 -23.04 0.58
N VAL A 89 11.37 -24.07 1.09
CA VAL A 89 11.14 -25.33 0.36
C VAL A 89 10.02 -25.12 -0.65
N LEU A 90 10.36 -25.22 -1.93
CA LEU A 90 9.41 -25.08 -3.04
C LEU A 90 8.85 -26.44 -3.52
N GLU A 91 9.32 -27.55 -2.95
CA GLU A 91 8.83 -28.89 -3.28
C GLU A 91 7.36 -29.04 -2.88
N THR A 92 6.54 -29.56 -3.78
CA THR A 92 5.10 -29.77 -3.56
C THR A 92 4.71 -31.18 -3.97
N ASP A 93 3.81 -31.82 -3.21
CA ASP A 93 3.19 -33.10 -3.59
C ASP A 93 2.13 -32.94 -4.68
N SER A 94 1.92 -33.99 -5.49
CA SER A 94 0.88 -34.05 -6.53
C SER A 94 -0.54 -33.83 -5.99
N THR A 95 -0.75 -34.01 -4.68
CA THR A 95 -2.03 -33.80 -3.98
C THR A 95 -2.24 -32.36 -3.51
N ASN A 96 -1.19 -31.52 -3.49
CA ASN A 96 -1.25 -30.10 -3.11
C ASN A 96 -1.57 -29.16 -4.29
N TYR A 97 -1.73 -29.70 -5.51
CA TYR A 97 -2.39 -28.99 -6.60
C TYR A 97 -3.91 -28.94 -6.38
N ARG A 98 -4.38 -28.10 -5.45
CA ARG A 98 -5.77 -27.63 -5.46
C ARG A 98 -5.78 -26.20 -5.97
N PRO A 99 -5.98 -25.99 -7.28
CA PRO A 99 -6.35 -24.67 -7.76
C PRO A 99 -7.74 -24.36 -7.20
N VAL A 100 -7.78 -23.51 -6.18
CA VAL A 100 -9.00 -22.80 -5.79
C VAL A 100 -9.20 -21.70 -6.83
N TRP A 101 -9.90 -22.05 -7.90
CA TRP A 101 -10.62 -21.07 -8.72
C TRP A 101 -11.97 -20.79 -8.07
#